data_AF-A0A1A9GE35-F1
#
_entry.id   AF-A0A1A9GE35-F1
#
_cell.length_a   1.000
_cell.length_b   1.000
_cell.length_c   1.000
_cell.angle_alpha   90.00
_cell.angle_beta   90.00
_cell.angle_gamma   90.00
#
_symmetry.space_group_name_H-M   'P 1'
#
loop_
_entity.id
_entity.type
_entity.pdbx_description
1 polymer ?
#
loop_
_entity_poly.entity_id
_entity_poly.type
_entity_poly.pdbx_seq_one_letter_code
_entity_poly.pdbx_strand_id
1 'polypeptide(L)'
;MHLLGQEPGADIALHLARHGVPVTLDRLEGGDAGRLMVNRAREIGAELIVMGAYGQPKVSEFVFGSATKTLLSSSETPILLSR
;
A
#
# COMPACT_ATOMS: atom_id res chain seq x y z
N MET A 1 -10.13 17.53 -5.80
CA MET A 1 -9.70 16.55 -6.83
C MET A 1 -9.80 15.18 -6.17
N HIS A 2 -10.92 14.49 -6.37
CA HIS A 2 -11.18 13.16 -5.80
C HIS A 2 -10.60 12.14 -6.79
N LEU A 3 -9.35 11.73 -6.55
CA LEU A 3 -8.55 10.88 -7.46
C LEU A 3 -8.85 9.38 -7.31
N LEU A 4 -9.82 9.03 -6.48
CA LEU A 4 -10.24 7.67 -6.21
C LEU A 4 -11.73 7.63 -6.55
N GLY A 5 -12.24 6.52 -7.12
CA GLY A 5 -13.68 6.34 -7.28
C GLY A 5 -14.43 6.56 -5.96
N GLN A 6 -15.77 6.51 -5.99
CA GLN A 6 -16.61 6.71 -4.79
C GLN A 6 -16.16 5.86 -3.59
N GLU A 7 -15.54 4.71 -3.87
CA GLU A 7 -14.90 3.86 -2.88
C GLU A 7 -13.41 3.63 -3.23
N PRO A 8 -12.46 4.14 -2.42
CA PRO A 8 -11.03 3.90 -2.59
C PRO A 8 -10.68 2.42 -2.76
N GLY A 9 -10.01 2.09 -3.86
CA GLY A 9 -9.54 0.73 -4.15
C GLY A 9 -10.57 -0.21 -4.80
N ALA A 10 -11.84 0.18 -4.90
CA ALA A 10 -12.88 -0.69 -5.47
C ALA A 10 -12.66 -0.99 -6.96
N ASP A 11 -12.30 0.03 -7.76
CA ASP A 11 -12.10 -0.13 -9.20
C ASP A 11 -10.95 -1.11 -9.53
N ILE A 12 -9.84 -1.03 -8.78
CA ILE A 12 -8.69 -1.92 -8.98
C ILE A 12 -9.00 -3.34 -8.50
N ALA A 13 -9.71 -3.51 -7.39
CA ALA A 13 -10.16 -4.83 -6.92
C ALA A 13 -11.08 -5.49 -7.97
N LEU A 14 -12.04 -4.74 -8.52
CA LEU A 14 -12.92 -5.24 -9.58
C LEU A 14 -12.14 -5.63 -10.84
N HIS A 15 -11.14 -4.84 -11.24
CA HIS A 15 -10.28 -5.16 -12.38
C HIS A 15 -9.51 -6.48 -12.15
N LEU A 16 -8.88 -6.66 -10.99
CA LEU A 16 -8.15 -7.88 -10.64
C LEU A 16 -9.07 -9.11 -10.61
N ALA A 17 -10.25 -8.98 -9.99
CA ALA A 17 -11.23 -10.05 -9.91
C ALA A 17 -11.72 -10.50 -11.31
N ARG A 18 -11.92 -9.56 -12.24
CA ARG A 18 -12.27 -9.87 -13.64
C ARG A 18 -11.21 -10.69 -14.36
N HIS A 19 -9.96 -10.61 -13.93
CA HIS A 19 -8.84 -11.40 -14.46
C HIS A 19 -8.59 -12.70 -13.66
N GLY A 20 -9.49 -13.07 -12.75
CA GLY A 20 -9.38 -14.30 -11.96
C GLY A 20 -8.35 -14.23 -10.84
N VAL A 21 -7.88 -13.02 -10.49
CA VAL A 21 -6.95 -12.82 -9.37
C VAL A 21 -7.78 -12.73 -8.07
N PRO A 22 -7.55 -13.61 -7.08
CA PRO A 22 -8.18 -13.49 -5.77
C PRO A 22 -7.75 -12.18 -5.12
N VAL A 23 -8.71 -11.37 -4.69
CA VAL A 23 -8.45 -10.05 -4.13
C VAL A 23 -9.30 -9.81 -2.90
N THR A 24 -8.67 -9.27 -1.87
CA THR A 24 -9.33 -8.76 -0.66
C THR A 24 -8.98 -7.28 -0.54
N LEU A 25 -9.99 -6.44 -0.35
CA LEU A 25 -9.81 -5.01 -0.11
C LEU A 25 -9.97 -4.73 1.38
N ASP A 26 -8.88 -4.34 2.03
CA ASP A 26 -8.90 -3.92 3.44
C ASP A 26 -8.79 -2.40 3.54
N ARG A 27 -9.75 -1.77 4.24
CA ARG A 27 -9.65 -0.36 4.66
C ARG A 27 -9.22 -0.31 6.12
N LEU A 28 -8.03 0.24 6.35
CA LEU A 28 -7.51 0.47 7.69
C LEU A 28 -7.68 1.95 8.05
N GLU A 29 -8.28 2.21 9.20
CA GLU A 29 -8.38 3.56 9.77
C GLU A 29 -7.37 3.74 10.90
N GLY A 30 -6.71 4.90 10.95
CA GLY A 30 -5.78 5.24 12.02
C GLY A 30 -4.73 6.27 11.59
N GLY A 31 -3.77 6.54 12.49
CA GLY A 31 -2.81 7.63 12.33
C GLY A 31 -1.51 7.23 11.61
N ASP A 32 -0.82 6.20 12.10
CA ASP A 32 0.46 5.76 11.53
C ASP A 32 0.23 4.70 10.45
N ALA A 33 0.12 5.14 9.21
CA ALA A 33 -0.09 4.28 8.05
C ALA A 33 1.01 3.21 7.91
N GLY A 34 2.28 3.54 8.19
CA GLY A 34 3.37 2.58 8.09
C GLY A 34 3.24 1.46 9.11
N ARG A 35 2.93 1.80 10.36
CA ARG A 35 2.70 0.81 11.41
C ARG A 35 1.45 -0.04 11.17
N LEU A 36 0.37 0.57 10.65
CA LEU A 36 -0.81 -0.17 10.23
C LEU A 36 -0.49 -1.19 9.14
N MET A 37 0.29 -0.82 8.12
CA MET A 37 0.70 -1.72 7.04
C MET A 37 1.59 -2.87 7.55
N VAL A 38 2.57 -2.59 8.42
CA VAL A 38 3.43 -3.63 9.04
C VAL A 38 2.60 -4.62 9.85
N ASN A 39 1.70 -4.12 10.70
CA ASN A 39 0.85 -4.99 11.51
C ASN A 39 -0.08 -5.84 10.64
N ARG A 40 -0.71 -5.22 9.63
CA ARG A 40 -1.62 -5.94 8.74
C ARG A 40 -0.90 -7.02 7.94
N ALA A 41 0.29 -6.73 7.41
CA ALA A 41 1.10 -7.71 6.71
C ALA A 41 1.42 -8.92 7.60
N ARG A 42 1.77 -8.68 8.87
CA ARG A 42 1.98 -9.76 9.85
C ARG A 42 0.70 -10.56 10.13
N GLU A 43 -0.42 -9.88 10.35
CA GLU A 43 -1.72 -10.51 10.66
C GLU A 43 -2.19 -11.45 9.55
N ILE A 44 -2.02 -11.06 8.29
CA ILE A 44 -2.46 -11.87 7.14
C ILE A 44 -1.40 -12.85 6.66
N GLY A 45 -0.21 -12.87 7.29
CA GLY A 45 0.91 -13.70 6.86
C GLY A 45 1.41 -13.35 5.46
N ALA A 46 1.45 -12.05 5.12
CA ALA A 46 1.91 -11.59 3.81
C ALA A 46 3.38 -11.98 3.56
N GLU A 47 3.64 -12.54 2.39
CA GLU A 47 4.98 -12.97 1.96
C GLU A 47 5.74 -11.89 1.19
N LEU A 48 5.03 -10.87 0.69
CA LEU A 48 5.59 -9.74 -0.03
C LEU A 48 4.69 -8.50 0.12
N ILE A 49 5.30 -7.36 0.41
CA ILE A 49 4.64 -6.06 0.34
C ILE A 49 5.07 -5.37 -0.96
N VAL A 50 4.09 -4.99 -1.79
CA VAL A 50 4.33 -4.19 -2.99
C VAL A 50 3.78 -2.79 -2.78
N MET A 51 4.60 -1.78 -3.04
CA MET A 51 4.17 -0.39 -2.94
C MET A 51 4.81 0.48 -4.03
N GLY A 52 4.12 1.53 -4.45
CA GLY A 52 4.67 2.54 -5.34
C GLY A 52 5.68 3.42 -4.59
N ALA A 53 6.86 3.63 -5.16
CA ALA A 53 7.87 4.51 -4.59
C ALA A 53 7.53 6.01 -4.78
N TYR A 54 6.66 6.36 -5.75
CA TYR A 54 6.33 7.74 -6.10
C TYR A 54 4.87 7.86 -6.57
N GLY A 55 4.14 8.87 -6.09
CA GLY A 55 2.73 9.07 -6.48
C GLY A 55 2.21 10.51 -6.38
N GLN A 56 3.07 11.47 -6.06
CA GLN A 56 2.73 12.89 -5.98
C GLN A 56 3.70 13.72 -6.84
N PRO A 57 3.22 14.63 -7.70
CA PRO A 57 4.07 15.45 -8.58
C PRO A 57 4.99 16.47 -7.85
N LYS A 58 5.10 16.43 -6.51
CA LYS A 58 5.93 17.32 -5.69
C LYS A 58 7.02 16.61 -4.87
N VAL A 59 7.41 15.39 -5.23
CA VAL A 59 8.55 14.71 -4.59
C VAL A 59 9.62 14.45 -5.65
N SER A 60 10.22 15.54 -6.14
CA SER A 60 11.37 15.50 -7.06
C SER A 60 12.71 15.33 -6.33
N GLU A 61 12.70 15.19 -5.00
CA GLU A 61 13.85 14.75 -4.22
C GLU A 61 13.48 13.46 -3.50
N PHE A 62 14.45 12.55 -3.39
CA PHE A 62 14.41 11.18 -2.82
C PHE A 62 13.93 11.09 -1.35
N VAL A 63 12.85 11.77 -0.97
CA VAL A 63 12.30 11.77 0.38
C VAL A 63 11.17 10.76 0.44
N PHE A 64 11.49 9.54 0.86
CA PHE A 64 10.48 8.56 1.25
C PHE A 64 9.54 9.17 2.32
N GLY A 65 8.23 9.04 2.12
CA GLY A 65 7.23 9.46 3.10
C GLY A 65 7.36 8.68 4.42
N SER A 66 6.74 9.19 5.49
CA SER A 66 6.80 8.57 6.82
C SER A 66 6.38 7.10 6.80
N ALA A 67 5.32 6.75 6.08
CA ALA A 67 4.85 5.36 5.96
C ALA A 67 5.89 4.45 5.32
N THR A 68 6.50 4.88 4.21
CA THR A 68 7.57 4.12 3.52
C THR A 68 8.80 3.95 4.41
N LYS A 69 9.19 4.99 5.16
CA LYS A 69 10.31 4.89 6.12
C LYS A 69 10.03 3.85 7.20
N THR A 70 8.85 3.88 7.80
CA THR A 70 8.44 2.91 8.82
C THR A 70 8.43 1.48 8.27
N LEU A 71 7.90 1.26 7.06
CA LEU A 71 7.91 -0.05 6.41
C LEU A 71 9.34 -0.56 6.21
N LEU A 72 10.23 0.26 5.64
CA LEU A 72 11.61 -0.12 5.39
C LEU A 72 12.42 -0.37 6.67
N SER A 73 12.08 0.30 7.78
CA SER A 73 12.78 0.13 9.05
C SER A 73 12.22 -0.99 9.93
N SER A 74 10.97 -1.41 9.73
CA SER A 74 10.25 -2.22 10.72
C SER A 74 9.51 -3.43 10.15
N SER A 75 9.47 -3.59 8.82
CA SER A 75 8.86 -4.77 8.20
C SER A 75 9.81 -5.98 8.28
N GLU A 76 9.28 -7.11 8.73
CA GLU A 76 9.91 -8.43 8.58
C GLU A 76 9.57 -9.07 7.23
N THR A 77 8.54 -8.58 6.54
CA THR A 77 8.13 -9.02 5.21
C THR A 77 8.96 -8.29 4.14
N PRO A 78 9.48 -8.99 3.11
CA PRO A 78 10.15 -8.36 1.97
C PRO A 78 9.30 -7.26 1.32
N ILE A 79 9.95 -6.18 0.88
CA ILE A 79 9.30 -5.03 0.25
C ILE A 79 9.82 -4.87 -1.17
N LEU A 80 8.91 -4.87 -2.15
CA LEU A 80 9.17 -4.46 -3.53
C LEU A 80 8.65 -3.04 -3.73
N LEU A 81 9.56 -2.15 -4.11
CA LEU A 81 9.25 -0.78 -4.50
C LEU A 81 9.10 -0.71 -6.02
N SER A 82 7.88 -0.48 -6.49
CA SER A 82 7.60 -0.29 -7.92
C SER A 82 7.73 1.19 -8.30
N ARG A 83 8.25 1.44 -9.50
CA ARG A 83 8.26 2.77 -10.12
C ARG A 83 6.89 3.14 -10.65
#